data_AF-A7RNT7-F1
#
_entry.id   AF-A7RNT7-F1
#
_cell.length_a   1.000
_cell.length_b   1.000
_cell.length_c   1.000
_cell.angle_alpha   90.00
_cell.angle_beta   90.00
_cell.angle_gamma   90.00
#
_symmetry.space_group_name_H-M   'P 1'
#
loop_
_entity.id
_entity.type
_entity.pdbx_description
1 polymer ?
#
loop_
_entity_poly.entity_id
_entity_poly.type
_entity_poly.pdbx_seq_one_letter_code
_entity_poly.pdbx_strand_id
1 'polypeptide(L)'
;VSGIGRVSGNLCVILANDATVKAGTLYPIGVKKQLRAQEIAEQNRLPLIFLVDSGGAFLPLQAEIFPETGGRTFYNEAVMSSCGVPVVCVVCGSCTAGAAYVPTMAEETVIIDKIGTIFL
;
A
#
# COMPACT_ATOMS: atom_id res chain seq x y z
N VAL A 1 3.07 1.22 -9.48
CA VAL A 1 3.91 2.44 -9.65
C VAL A 1 4.23 3.05 -8.29
N SER A 2 5.36 3.75 -8.14
CA SER A 2 5.70 4.50 -6.92
C SER A 2 6.48 5.78 -7.27
N GLY A 3 6.30 6.86 -6.52
CA GLY A 3 7.03 8.12 -6.75
C GLY A 3 6.74 9.19 -5.70
N ILE A 4 7.37 10.36 -5.85
CA ILE A 4 7.09 11.54 -5.02
C ILE A 4 6.45 12.61 -5.91
N GLY A 5 5.37 13.22 -5.43
CA GLY A 5 4.65 14.27 -6.15
C GLY A 5 4.05 15.31 -5.20
N ARG A 6 3.55 16.41 -5.76
CA ARG A 6 2.82 17.42 -4.98
C ARG A 6 1.32 17.12 -4.99
N VAL A 7 0.71 17.05 -3.80
CA VAL A 7 -0.74 16.94 -3.60
C VAL A 7 -1.17 18.08 -2.68
N SER A 8 -2.06 18.95 -3.16
CA SER A 8 -2.50 20.15 -2.42
C SER A 8 -1.34 21.00 -1.88
N GLY A 9 -0.24 21.10 -2.64
CA GLY A 9 0.96 21.86 -2.27
C GLY A 9 2.00 21.07 -1.45
N ASN A 10 1.63 19.96 -0.81
CA ASN A 10 2.52 19.13 0.01
C ASN A 10 3.24 18.07 -0.83
N LEU A 11 4.49 17.76 -0.50
CA LEU A 11 5.19 16.61 -1.09
C LEU A 11 4.69 15.33 -0.43
N CYS A 12 4.26 14.37 -1.23
CA CYS A 12 3.77 13.09 -0.77
C CYS A 12 4.49 11.96 -1.51
N VAL A 13 4.73 10.84 -0.82
CA VAL A 13 5.04 9.57 -1.47
C VAL A 13 3.73 8.96 -1.95
N ILE A 14 3.68 8.54 -3.21
CA ILE A 14 2.49 7.94 -3.83
C ILE A 14 2.85 6.52 -4.26
N LEU A 15 2.05 5.56 -3.82
CA LEU A 15 2.06 4.16 -4.24
C LEU A 15 0.78 3.85 -5.00
N ALA A 16 0.88 3.11 -6.09
CA ALA A 16 -0.28 2.66 -6.84
C ALA A 16 -0.07 1.23 -7.33
N ASN A 17 -1.02 0.33 -7.09
CA ASN A 17 -1.01 -0.95 -7.80
C ASN A 17 -1.36 -0.73 -9.28
N ASP A 18 -0.91 -1.65 -10.13
CA ASP A 18 -1.31 -1.68 -11.53
C ASP A 18 -2.07 -2.99 -11.77
N ALA A 19 -3.40 -2.90 -11.77
CA ALA A 19 -4.26 -4.07 -11.96
C ALA A 19 -4.09 -4.71 -13.33
N THR A 20 -3.57 -4.01 -14.33
CA THR A 20 -3.31 -4.59 -15.67
C THR A 20 -2.10 -5.53 -15.66
N VAL A 21 -1.20 -5.37 -14.68
CA VAL A 21 -0.04 -6.25 -14.49
C VAL A 21 -0.40 -7.35 -13.50
N LYS A 22 -0.81 -8.51 -14.03
CA LYS A 22 -1.13 -9.71 -13.23
C LYS A 22 -2.14 -9.42 -12.11
N ALA A 23 -3.21 -8.67 -12.42
CA ALA A 23 -4.25 -8.28 -11.47
C ALA A 23 -3.74 -7.50 -10.25
N GLY A 24 -2.60 -6.79 -10.38
CA GLY A 24 -2.01 -6.03 -9.27
C GLY A 24 -1.47 -6.91 -8.15
N THR A 25 -1.25 -8.20 -8.39
CA THR A 25 -0.73 -9.13 -7.37
C THR A 25 0.70 -8.79 -6.98
N LEU A 26 1.01 -8.94 -5.68
CA LEU A 26 2.34 -8.66 -5.15
C LEU A 26 3.29 -9.81 -5.45
N TYR A 27 4.34 -9.51 -6.21
CA TYR A 27 5.54 -10.34 -6.35
C TYR A 27 6.58 -9.95 -5.29
N PRO A 28 7.61 -10.77 -5.03
CA PRO A 28 8.68 -10.42 -4.06
C PRO A 28 9.30 -9.04 -4.33
N ILE A 29 9.55 -8.71 -5.60
CA ILE A 29 10.05 -7.38 -5.98
C ILE A 29 9.04 -6.25 -5.75
N GLY A 30 7.74 -6.54 -5.85
CA GLY A 30 6.66 -5.61 -5.55
C GLY A 30 6.63 -5.25 -4.06
N VAL A 31 6.77 -6.26 -3.19
CA VAL A 31 6.90 -6.06 -1.75
C VAL A 31 8.12 -5.22 -1.43
N LYS A 32 9.29 -5.56 -1.98
CA LYS A 32 10.52 -4.77 -1.80
C LYS A 32 10.36 -3.32 -2.23
N LYS A 33 9.70 -3.07 -3.37
CA LYS A 33 9.42 -1.72 -3.88
C LYS A 33 8.49 -0.93 -2.96
N GLN A 34 7.44 -1.58 -2.45
CA GLN A 34 6.49 -0.98 -1.52
C GLN A 34 7.16 -0.59 -0.19
N LEU A 35 7.93 -1.50 0.40
CA LEU A 35 8.68 -1.24 1.63
C LEU A 35 9.71 -0.14 1.44
N ARG A 36 10.39 -0.08 0.29
CA ARG A 36 11.33 1.00 0.00
C ARG A 36 10.64 2.37 -0.10
N ALA A 37 9.43 2.43 -0.64
CA ALA A 37 8.68 3.67 -0.69
C ALA A 37 8.22 4.13 0.70
N GLN A 38 7.76 3.19 1.55
CA GLN A 38 7.43 3.49 2.96
C GLN A 38 8.67 3.98 3.73
N GLU A 39 9.82 3.36 3.53
CA GLU A 39 11.08 3.78 4.16
C GLU A 39 11.43 5.23 3.77
N ILE A 40 11.27 5.60 2.49
CA ILE A 40 11.48 6.97 2.03
C ILE A 40 10.46 7.93 2.67
N ALA A 41 9.18 7.53 2.76
CA ALA A 41 8.14 8.33 3.40
C ALA A 41 8.45 8.60 4.88
N GLU A 42 8.80 7.55 5.62
CA GLU A 42 9.17 7.61 7.04
C GLU A 42 10.40 8.49 7.27
N GLN A 43 11.51 8.22 6.57
CA GLN A 43 12.78 8.93 6.75
C GLN A 43 12.68 10.44 6.46
N ASN A 44 11.79 10.82 5.54
CA ASN A 44 11.63 12.21 5.12
C ASN A 44 10.35 12.86 5.69
N ARG A 45 9.61 12.14 6.55
CA ARG A 45 8.31 12.54 7.12
C ARG A 45 7.34 13.06 6.06
N LEU A 46 7.26 12.36 4.93
CA LEU A 46 6.34 12.68 3.84
C LEU A 46 5.05 11.87 3.99
N PRO A 47 3.86 12.50 3.87
CA PRO A 47 2.60 11.78 3.75
C PRO A 47 2.68 10.67 2.71
N LEU A 48 2.12 9.50 3.04
CA LEU A 48 2.00 8.36 2.14
C LEU A 48 0.58 8.28 1.60
N ILE A 49 0.43 8.25 0.27
CA ILE A 49 -0.85 8.03 -0.40
C ILE A 49 -0.78 6.70 -1.14
N PHE A 50 -1.69 5.78 -0.84
CA PHE A 50 -1.76 4.48 -1.48
C PHE A 50 -3.06 4.32 -2.30
N LEU A 51 -2.92 4.22 -3.62
CA LEU A 51 -3.97 3.81 -4.54
C LEU A 51 -3.98 2.28 -4.65
N VAL A 52 -4.89 1.65 -3.92
CA VAL A 52 -4.95 0.20 -3.75
C VAL A 52 -5.87 -0.42 -4.80
N ASP A 53 -5.32 -1.34 -5.59
CA ASP A 53 -6.04 -2.14 -6.58
C ASP A 53 -5.28 -3.45 -6.84
N SER A 54 -5.45 -4.41 -5.93
CA SER A 54 -4.62 -5.61 -5.85
C SER A 54 -5.45 -6.87 -5.62
N GLY A 55 -5.18 -7.89 -6.43
CA GLY A 55 -5.66 -9.26 -6.25
C GLY A 55 -4.97 -10.03 -5.11
N GLY A 56 -4.12 -9.39 -4.30
CA GLY A 56 -3.42 -10.02 -3.16
C GLY A 56 -1.99 -10.45 -3.49
N ALA A 57 -1.49 -11.47 -2.80
CA ALA A 57 -0.14 -11.99 -3.02
C ALA A 57 -0.09 -12.92 -4.25
N PHE A 58 1.02 -12.93 -4.98
CA PHE A 58 1.26 -13.93 -6.01
C PHE A 58 1.56 -15.29 -5.36
N LEU A 59 0.51 -16.10 -5.18
CA LEU A 59 0.55 -17.35 -4.39
C LEU A 59 1.68 -18.33 -4.76
N PRO A 60 2.07 -18.52 -6.05
CA PRO A 60 3.18 -19.41 -6.38
C PRO A 60 4.52 -19.02 -5.75
N LEU A 61 4.71 -17.75 -5.37
CA LEU A 61 5.91 -17.24 -4.70
C LEU A 61 5.63 -16.80 -3.25
N GLN A 62 4.56 -17.32 -2.63
CA GLN A 62 4.13 -16.90 -1.29
C GLN A 62 5.23 -17.01 -0.22
N ALA A 63 6.12 -18.02 -0.33
CA ALA A 63 7.20 -18.24 0.64
C ALA A 63 8.24 -17.12 0.64
N GLU A 64 8.39 -16.39 -0.47
CA GLU A 64 9.27 -15.23 -0.60
C GLU A 64 8.56 -13.91 -0.24
N ILE A 65 7.23 -13.93 -0.09
CA ILE A 65 6.39 -12.76 0.14
C ILE A 65 5.95 -12.68 1.60
N PHE A 66 5.49 -13.79 2.18
CA PHE A 66 4.73 -13.78 3.43
C PHE A 66 5.61 -13.85 4.69
N PRO A 67 6.46 -14.87 4.89
CA PRO A 67 7.07 -15.15 6.19
C PRO A 67 7.94 -14.02 6.75
N GLU A 68 8.77 -13.39 5.92
CA GLU A 68 9.69 -12.33 6.37
C GLU A 68 9.13 -10.91 6.19
N THR A 69 8.38 -10.67 5.12
CA THR A 69 8.03 -9.30 4.69
C THR A 69 6.53 -9.03 4.57
N GLY A 70 5.68 -10.07 4.60
CA GLY A 70 4.24 -9.93 4.42
C GLY A 70 3.60 -9.06 5.49
N GLY A 71 4.15 -9.14 6.70
CA GLY A 71 3.80 -8.33 7.87
C GLY A 71 4.23 -6.87 7.82
N ARG A 72 5.30 -6.58 7.06
CA ARG A 72 6.09 -5.37 7.30
C ARG A 72 5.38 -4.10 6.83
N THR A 73 4.55 -4.20 5.80
CA THR A 73 3.80 -3.06 5.26
C THR A 73 2.92 -2.40 6.32
N PHE A 74 2.04 -3.17 6.96
CA PHE A 74 1.09 -2.65 7.95
C PHE A 74 1.76 -2.34 9.30
N TYR A 75 2.87 -3.02 9.62
CA TYR A 75 3.75 -2.58 10.71
C TYR A 75 4.28 -1.15 10.45
N ASN A 76 4.82 -0.89 9.26
CA ASN A 76 5.34 0.44 8.92
C ASN A 76 4.23 1.50 8.90
N GLU A 77 3.02 1.17 8.42
CA GLU A 77 1.86 2.08 8.47
C GLU A 77 1.52 2.49 9.91
N ALA A 78 1.44 1.52 10.83
CA ALA A 78 1.19 1.80 12.24
C ALA A 78 2.31 2.64 12.88
N VAL A 79 3.57 2.37 12.54
CA VAL A 79 4.72 3.16 13.04
C VAL A 79 4.69 4.58 12.49
N MET A 80 4.51 4.77 11.18
CA MET A 80 4.38 6.08 10.55
C MET A 80 3.24 6.89 11.17
N SER A 81 2.09 6.26 11.37
CA SER A 81 0.94 6.85 12.04
C SER A 81 1.29 7.35 13.45
N SER A 82 1.93 6.50 14.26
CA SER A 82 2.37 6.88 15.62
C SER A 82 3.39 8.04 15.64
N CYS A 83 4.16 8.20 14.56
CA CYS A 83 5.13 9.27 14.37
C CYS A 83 4.52 10.54 13.73
N GLY A 84 3.21 10.57 13.50
CA GLY A 84 2.50 11.67 12.86
C GLY A 84 2.82 11.84 11.37
N VAL A 85 3.23 10.76 10.69
CA VAL A 85 3.37 10.72 9.23
C VAL A 85 2.09 10.09 8.66
N PRO A 86 1.20 10.88 8.05
CA PRO A 86 -0.12 10.40 7.67
C PRO A 86 -0.05 9.42 6.49
N VAL A 87 -0.80 8.33 6.60
CA VAL A 87 -1.06 7.33 5.57
C VAL A 87 -2.51 7.45 5.13
N VAL A 88 -2.74 7.71 3.84
CA VAL A 88 -4.07 7.83 3.24
C VAL A 88 -4.23 6.78 2.16
N CYS A 89 -5.35 6.07 2.16
CA CYS A 89 -5.64 5.05 1.16
C CYS A 89 -6.84 5.42 0.29
N VAL A 90 -6.76 5.05 -0.98
CA VAL A 90 -7.88 5.08 -1.94
C VAL A 90 -8.02 3.68 -2.53
N VAL A 91 -9.12 3.01 -2.23
CA VAL A 91 -9.44 1.69 -2.77
C VAL A 91 -10.10 1.85 -4.13
N CYS A 92 -9.31 1.61 -5.17
CA CYS A 92 -9.68 1.79 -6.57
C CYS A 92 -10.26 0.52 -7.20
N GLY A 93 -10.18 -0.63 -6.53
CA GLY A 93 -10.67 -1.90 -7.03
C GLY A 93 -10.61 -3.01 -5.97
N SER A 94 -10.10 -4.18 -6.36
CA SER A 94 -10.01 -5.33 -5.46
C SER A 94 -9.00 -5.09 -4.34
N CYS A 95 -9.34 -5.53 -3.13
CA CYS A 95 -8.47 -5.43 -1.96
C CYS A 95 -8.77 -6.62 -1.02
N THR A 96 -8.06 -7.73 -1.22
CA THR A 96 -8.35 -9.00 -0.54
C THR A 96 -7.21 -9.46 0.39
N ALA A 97 -7.56 -10.10 1.50
CA ALA A 97 -6.65 -10.71 2.46
C ALA A 97 -5.51 -9.77 2.92
N GLY A 98 -4.26 -10.04 2.54
CA GLY A 98 -3.12 -9.20 2.92
C GLY A 98 -3.23 -7.75 2.44
N ALA A 99 -3.85 -7.51 1.29
CA ALA A 99 -4.06 -6.16 0.78
C ALA A 99 -5.10 -5.40 1.61
N ALA A 100 -6.09 -6.09 2.20
CA ALA A 100 -7.16 -5.48 2.99
C ALA A 100 -6.64 -4.72 4.22
N TYR A 101 -5.48 -5.11 4.75
CA TYR A 101 -4.87 -4.41 5.88
C TYR A 101 -4.44 -2.98 5.56
N VAL A 102 -3.98 -2.73 4.32
CA VAL A 102 -3.49 -1.41 3.88
C VAL A 102 -4.55 -0.31 4.09
N PRO A 103 -5.76 -0.40 3.51
CA PRO A 103 -6.80 0.60 3.77
C PRO A 103 -7.38 0.53 5.20
N THR A 104 -7.33 -0.59 5.91
CA THR A 104 -7.87 -0.63 7.29
C THR A 104 -6.91 -0.07 8.34
N MET A 105 -5.62 0.04 8.03
CA MET A 105 -4.57 0.55 8.93
C MET A 105 -4.20 2.01 8.66
N ALA A 106 -4.66 2.57 7.54
CA ALA A 106 -4.48 3.99 7.20
C ALA A 106 -5.34 4.91 8.08
N GLU A 107 -4.91 6.16 8.28
CA GLU A 107 -5.68 7.17 9.03
C GLU A 107 -7.01 7.50 8.34
N GLU A 108 -6.97 7.63 7.01
CA GLU A 108 -8.15 7.88 6.20
C GLU A 108 -8.18 6.96 4.99
N THR A 109 -9.36 6.42 4.73
CA THR A 109 -9.61 5.53 3.59
C THR A 109 -10.83 5.99 2.81
N VAL A 110 -10.63 6.16 1.51
CA VAL A 110 -11.68 6.41 0.53
C VAL A 110 -11.89 5.14 -0.29
N ILE A 111 -13.15 4.75 -0.52
CA ILE A 111 -13.50 3.60 -1.36
C ILE A 111 -14.30 4.13 -2.54
N ILE A 112 -13.89 3.79 -3.77
CA ILE A 112 -14.66 4.18 -4.95
C ILE A 112 -15.93 3.34 -5.02
N ASP A 113 -17.09 4.02 -5.03
CA ASP A 113 -18.40 3.37 -5.09
C ASP A 113 -18.49 2.37 -6.25
N LYS A 114 -19.17 1.24 -6.00
CA LYS A 114 -19.42 0.12 -6.92
C LYS A 114 -18.21 -0.67 -7.42
N ILE A 115 -16.98 -0.18 -7.29
CA ILE A 115 -15.78 -0.88 -7.79
C ILE A 115 -14.78 -1.25 -6.69
N GLY A 116 -14.69 -0.45 -5.62
CA GLY A 116 -13.81 -0.72 -4.50
C GLY A 116 -14.41 -1.80 -3.59
N THR A 117 -13.60 -2.81 -3.25
CA THR A 117 -14.02 -3.90 -2.35
C THR A 117 -12.89 -4.22 -1.37
N ILE A 118 -13.23 -4.40 -0.09
CA ILE A 118 -12.30 -4.82 0.97
C ILE A 118 -12.88 -6.05 1.67
N PHE A 119 -12.12 -7.14 1.75
CA PHE A 119 -12.53 -8.35 2.49
C PHE A 119 -11.33 -9.24 2.84
N LEU A 120 -11.47 -10.03 3.91
CA LEU A 120 -10.48 -11.01 4.36
C LEU A 120 -10.59 -12.34 3.60
#